data_AF-A0A2R7NV19-F1
#
_entry.id   AF-A0A2R7NV19-F1
#
_cell.length_a   1.000
_cell.length_b   1.000
_cell.length_c   1.000
_cell.angle_alpha   90.00
_cell.angle_beta   90.00
_cell.angle_gamma   90.00
#
_symmetry.space_group_name_H-M   'P 1'
#
loop_
_entity.id
_entity.type
_entity.pdbx_description
1 polymer ?
#
loop_
_entity_poly.entity_id
_entity_poly.type
_entity_poly.pdbx_seq_one_letter_code
_entity_poly.pdbx_strand_id
1 'polypeptide(L)'
;RQPINGVIVTLSVQELLSSTEAERARLAKTIGARLGELCDELAIKFPVYVLITKADLLAGFNEFFGQMTRDERAQVWGFTQQYRENVPSNDDPTAQFTAEFDALVAQINRLLPHRLLAEPDLARRGLIYGLPQQFVGLRELVHQTLQEAFSSSRFKEKPLFRGVYFTSGTQEGMPFDRVLSALKRRFAIATPLKPGAGQQGKSFFIETLFKGVMFNEAGLTGRNAKKERQLRLLQAGGLIGLALALSGAALAWGISHQNNLGYLEEVKTSVGTLRQAVEEAKTGDPENLVALLPMLDHAESLAVSERYTGSPPLSWRWGLLQVPKVETAADTTYLRLLEDAWLPGIVRQLRRSLQQTSTSNPEASYEALKAYLMIHDADRFDARTVKAWIRHEWDASLTPQLLQAGVGDRLSHHLDRLMDERVVISSTPVDTALVAEVRQRLAQMSPAQRAYSRLKQLLITGNSLPADFSVVRASGPEAPQVFSRRSGRPLTQGISGLFTYDGYHGVFLHELPKVTTLLSKEEGWVLGQADGK
;
A
#
# COMPACT_ATOMS: atom_id res chain seq x y z
N ARG A 1 -6.79 11.43 31.89
CA ARG A 1 -5.97 12.49 32.52
C ARG A 1 -6.89 13.26 33.47
N GLN A 2 -6.49 13.46 34.73
CA GLN A 2 -7.23 14.22 35.74
C GLN A 2 -6.81 15.70 35.60
N PRO A 3 -7.69 16.61 35.20
CA PRO A 3 -7.33 18.03 35.01
C PRO A 3 -7.10 18.77 36.34
N ILE A 4 -7.74 18.33 37.43
CA ILE A 4 -7.54 18.80 38.81
C ILE A 4 -7.60 17.62 39.77
N ASN A 5 -6.95 17.70 40.94
CA ASN A 5 -6.97 16.65 41.98
C ASN A 5 -7.87 16.99 43.17
N GLY A 6 -8.30 18.24 43.30
CA GLY A 6 -9.14 18.73 44.39
C GLY A 6 -9.21 20.25 44.40
N VAL A 7 -10.15 20.80 45.16
CA VAL A 7 -10.34 22.24 45.35
C VAL A 7 -10.27 22.57 46.83
N ILE A 8 -9.60 23.67 47.17
CA ILE A 8 -9.49 24.20 48.52
C ILE A 8 -10.33 25.47 48.59
N VAL A 9 -11.30 25.50 49.50
CA VAL A 9 -12.12 26.69 49.79
C VAL A 9 -11.63 27.29 51.10
N THR A 10 -11.12 28.51 51.06
CA THR A 10 -10.64 29.21 52.25
C THR A 10 -11.66 30.23 52.74
N LEU A 11 -12.01 30.17 54.02
CA LEU A 11 -12.86 31.14 54.70
C LEU A 11 -12.07 31.71 55.89
N SER A 12 -12.11 33.01 56.12
CA SER A 12 -11.41 33.63 57.27
C SER A 12 -12.32 33.71 58.48
N VAL A 13 -11.83 33.39 59.69
CA VAL A 13 -12.59 33.59 60.95
C VAL A 13 -13.02 35.05 61.09
N GLN A 14 -12.14 35.98 60.76
CA GLN A 14 -12.45 37.41 60.78
C GLN A 14 -13.65 37.75 59.89
N GLU A 15 -13.68 37.20 58.68
CA GLU A 15 -14.71 37.47 57.69
C GLU A 15 -16.05 36.87 58.13
N LEU A 16 -16.04 35.66 58.70
CA LEU A 16 -17.24 35.03 59.24
C LEU A 16 -17.87 35.84 60.38
N LEU A 17 -17.03 36.38 61.28
CA LEU A 17 -17.46 37.14 62.46
C LEU A 17 -17.83 38.60 62.13
N SER A 18 -17.14 39.25 61.20
CA SER A 18 -17.38 40.67 60.88
C SER A 18 -18.49 40.89 59.85
N SER A 19 -18.83 39.87 59.06
CA SER A 19 -19.83 40.01 57.99
C SER A 19 -21.26 40.00 58.53
N THR A 20 -22.14 40.70 57.84
CA THR A 20 -23.59 40.58 58.03
C THR A 20 -24.10 39.24 57.48
N GLU A 21 -25.33 38.84 57.85
CA GLU A 21 -25.95 37.61 57.34
C GLU A 21 -26.09 37.62 55.81
N ALA A 22 -26.46 38.77 55.23
CA ALA A 22 -26.58 38.93 53.79
C ALA A 22 -25.24 38.80 53.06
N GLU A 23 -24.16 39.34 53.63
CA GLU A 23 -22.80 39.22 53.08
C GLU A 23 -22.30 37.77 53.12
N ARG A 24 -22.54 37.05 54.24
CA ARG A 24 -22.21 35.62 54.34
C ARG A 24 -22.98 34.78 53.32
N ALA A 25 -24.27 35.01 53.16
CA ALA A 25 -25.08 34.31 52.17
C ALA A 25 -24.59 34.57 50.73
N ARG A 26 -24.15 35.81 50.43
CA ARG A 26 -23.56 36.15 49.12
C ARG A 26 -22.22 35.45 48.89
N LEU A 27 -21.36 35.39 49.91
CA LEU A 27 -20.09 34.65 49.86
C LEU A 27 -20.33 33.17 49.57
N ALA A 28 -21.24 32.54 50.32
CA ALA A 28 -21.61 31.14 50.13
C ALA A 28 -22.15 30.85 48.71
N LYS A 29 -23.06 31.69 48.20
CA LYS A 29 -23.55 31.60 46.82
C LYS A 29 -22.44 31.70 45.78
N THR A 30 -21.47 32.58 46.02
CA THR A 30 -20.34 32.78 45.09
C THR A 30 -19.46 31.52 45.06
N ILE A 31 -19.18 30.93 46.22
CA ILE A 31 -18.43 29.67 46.33
C ILE A 31 -19.17 28.56 45.59
N GLY A 32 -20.47 28.39 45.86
CA GLY A 32 -21.29 27.40 45.18
C GLY A 32 -21.29 27.58 43.66
N ALA A 33 -21.45 28.80 43.15
CA ALA A 33 -21.42 29.08 41.71
C ALA A 33 -20.08 28.68 41.06
N ARG A 34 -18.95 29.04 41.69
CA ARG A 34 -17.61 28.69 41.16
C ARG A 34 -17.33 27.19 41.21
N LEU A 35 -17.76 26.51 42.26
CA LEU A 35 -17.65 25.05 42.33
C LEU A 35 -18.51 24.39 41.23
N GLY A 36 -19.68 24.94 40.93
CA GLY A 36 -20.54 24.49 39.83
C GLY A 36 -19.91 24.64 38.45
N GLU A 37 -19.38 25.82 38.16
CA GLU A 37 -18.66 26.09 36.91
C GLU A 37 -17.53 25.08 36.69
N LEU A 38 -16.74 24.79 37.74
CA LEU A 38 -15.67 23.79 37.68
C LEU A 38 -16.18 22.37 37.43
N CYS A 39 -17.29 21.97 38.06
CA CYS A 39 -17.92 20.67 37.80
C CYS A 39 -18.41 20.57 36.34
N ASP A 40 -19.05 21.60 35.83
CA ASP A 40 -19.66 21.62 34.49
C ASP A 40 -18.60 21.64 33.37
N GLU A 41 -17.54 22.46 33.51
CA GLU A 41 -16.46 22.52 32.51
C GLU A 41 -15.61 21.26 32.48
N LEU A 42 -15.28 20.71 33.65
CA LEU A 42 -14.35 19.58 33.74
C LEU A 42 -15.07 18.22 33.61
N ALA A 43 -16.38 18.18 33.81
CA ALA A 43 -17.22 16.98 33.76
C ALA A 43 -16.63 15.82 34.59
N ILE A 44 -16.16 16.15 35.79
CA ILE A 44 -15.57 15.24 36.77
C ILE A 44 -16.01 15.62 38.18
N LYS A 45 -16.12 14.62 39.04
CA LYS A 45 -16.24 14.81 40.50
C LYS A 45 -14.85 14.99 41.11
N PHE A 46 -14.68 16.02 41.95
CA PHE A 46 -13.45 16.31 42.66
C PHE A 46 -13.70 16.57 44.16
N PRO A 47 -12.72 16.27 45.03
CA PRO A 47 -12.83 16.56 46.46
C PRO A 47 -12.72 18.06 46.74
N VAL A 48 -13.52 18.55 47.68
CA VAL A 48 -13.51 19.94 48.17
C VAL A 48 -13.21 19.97 49.66
N TYR A 49 -12.15 20.69 50.04
CA TYR A 49 -11.71 20.86 51.42
C TYR A 49 -11.96 22.30 51.87
N VAL A 50 -12.63 22.49 53.01
CA VAL A 50 -12.91 23.82 53.53
C VAL A 50 -11.94 24.16 54.65
N LEU A 51 -11.17 25.23 54.48
CA LEU A 51 -10.19 25.71 55.45
C LEU A 51 -10.69 27.00 56.07
N ILE A 52 -10.97 26.95 57.37
CA ILE A 52 -11.19 28.11 58.20
C ILE A 52 -9.82 28.65 58.63
N THR A 53 -9.41 29.73 58.01
CA THR A 53 -8.11 30.38 58.18
C THR A 53 -8.19 31.50 59.23
N LYS A 54 -7.02 31.93 59.71
CA LYS A 54 -6.87 32.97 60.74
C LYS A 54 -7.58 32.64 62.05
N ALA A 55 -7.54 31.37 62.47
CA ALA A 55 -8.15 30.93 63.73
C ALA A 55 -7.50 31.58 64.98
N ASP A 56 -6.29 32.11 64.84
CA ASP A 56 -5.56 32.90 65.85
C ASP A 56 -6.24 34.21 66.22
N LEU A 57 -7.18 34.70 65.41
CA LEU A 57 -7.96 35.89 65.73
C LEU A 57 -9.06 35.63 66.77
N LEU A 58 -9.31 34.36 67.14
CA LEU A 58 -10.18 34.05 68.28
C LEU A 58 -9.47 34.42 69.58
N ALA A 59 -10.16 35.16 70.45
CA ALA A 59 -9.64 35.50 71.76
C ALA A 59 -9.31 34.22 72.55
N GLY A 60 -8.08 34.13 73.07
CA GLY A 60 -7.57 32.97 73.79
C GLY A 60 -6.89 31.90 72.93
N PHE A 61 -6.87 32.02 71.59
CA PHE A 61 -6.26 31.00 70.72
C PHE A 61 -4.76 30.87 70.96
N ASN A 62 -4.04 32.00 70.94
CA ASN A 62 -2.59 32.00 71.11
C ASN A 62 -2.19 31.61 72.54
N GLU A 63 -3.01 31.94 73.53
CA GLU A 63 -2.79 31.52 74.92
C GLU A 63 -3.02 30.01 75.08
N PHE A 64 -4.03 29.43 74.42
CA PHE A 64 -4.35 28.02 74.52
C PHE A 64 -3.39 27.13 73.73
N PHE A 65 -3.08 27.50 72.48
CA PHE A 65 -2.28 26.69 71.57
C PHE A 65 -0.80 27.11 71.50
N GLY A 66 -0.44 28.30 71.97
CA GLY A 66 0.91 28.87 71.78
C GLY A 66 2.05 28.09 72.45
N GLN A 67 1.73 27.29 73.46
CA GLN A 67 2.67 26.39 74.16
C GLN A 67 2.79 24.99 73.51
N MET A 68 2.08 24.72 72.41
CA MET A 68 2.22 23.44 71.70
C MET A 68 3.61 23.27 71.08
N THR A 69 4.10 22.04 71.16
CA THR A 69 5.30 21.58 70.46
C THR A 69 5.13 21.69 68.95
N ARG A 70 6.22 21.53 68.19
CA ARG A 70 6.16 21.55 66.72
C ARG A 70 5.23 20.45 66.18
N ASP A 71 5.31 19.26 66.73
CA ASP A 71 4.54 18.10 66.26
C ASP A 71 3.06 18.27 66.57
N GLU A 72 2.70 18.78 67.75
CA GLU A 72 1.31 19.12 68.11
C GLU A 72 0.74 20.22 67.19
N ARG A 73 1.53 21.25 66.86
CA ARG A 73 1.12 22.29 65.92
C ARG A 73 0.99 21.79 64.48
N ALA A 74 1.69 20.71 64.12
CA ALA A 74 1.60 20.12 62.80
C ALA A 74 0.33 19.28 62.61
N GLN A 75 -0.35 18.86 63.71
CA GLN A 75 -1.55 18.01 63.66
C GLN A 75 -2.70 18.64 62.87
N VAL A 76 -3.72 17.85 62.55
CA VAL A 76 -4.93 18.35 61.90
C VAL A 76 -5.94 18.76 62.98
N TRP A 77 -6.40 20.01 62.94
CA TRP A 77 -7.52 20.47 63.76
C TRP A 77 -8.75 20.66 62.88
N GLY A 78 -9.66 19.67 62.90
CA GLY A 78 -10.79 19.60 61.99
C GLY A 78 -11.30 18.17 61.87
N PHE A 79 -12.17 17.94 60.89
CA PHE A 79 -12.68 16.61 60.60
C PHE A 79 -12.66 16.32 59.09
N THR A 80 -12.55 15.04 58.75
CA THR A 80 -12.65 14.52 57.38
C THR A 80 -13.77 13.50 57.34
N GLN A 81 -14.75 13.66 56.44
CA GLN A 81 -15.82 12.68 56.28
C GLN A 81 -15.29 11.36 55.72
N GLN A 82 -16.02 10.27 55.89
CA GLN A 82 -15.66 9.00 55.25
C GLN A 82 -16.02 9.02 53.76
N TYR A 83 -15.10 8.59 52.89
CA TYR A 83 -15.39 8.45 51.46
C TYR A 83 -16.38 7.31 51.22
N ARG A 84 -17.46 7.60 50.49
CA ARG A 84 -18.46 6.61 50.06
C ARG A 84 -18.61 6.70 48.55
N GLU A 85 -18.37 5.59 47.85
CA GLU A 85 -18.32 5.56 46.38
C GLU A 85 -19.70 5.78 45.73
N ASN A 86 -20.79 5.46 46.44
CA ASN A 86 -22.17 5.53 45.95
C ASN A 86 -23.11 6.28 46.91
N VAL A 87 -22.87 7.58 47.13
CA VAL A 87 -23.79 8.42 47.92
C VAL A 87 -25.02 8.79 47.06
N PRO A 88 -26.26 8.57 47.55
CA PRO A 88 -27.48 9.00 46.86
C PRO A 88 -27.47 10.50 46.58
N SER A 89 -28.02 10.91 45.43
CA SER A 89 -28.04 12.32 45.02
C SER A 89 -28.79 13.26 45.99
N ASN A 90 -29.54 12.75 46.96
CA ASN A 90 -30.32 13.52 47.93
C ASN A 90 -29.68 13.61 49.32
N ASP A 91 -28.45 13.09 49.51
CA ASP A 91 -27.75 13.20 50.79
C ASP A 91 -27.26 14.65 51.01
N ASP A 92 -27.40 15.16 52.24
CA ASP A 92 -26.88 16.47 52.63
C ASP A 92 -25.39 16.33 52.98
N PRO A 93 -24.47 16.91 52.19
CA PRO A 93 -23.04 16.80 52.44
C PRO A 93 -22.62 17.40 53.79
N THR A 94 -23.44 18.27 54.37
CA THR A 94 -23.14 18.96 55.64
C THR A 94 -23.79 18.29 56.86
N ALA A 95 -24.55 17.20 56.69
CA ALA A 95 -25.32 16.59 57.77
C ALA A 95 -24.49 16.19 59.01
N GLN A 96 -23.23 15.79 58.81
CA GLN A 96 -22.32 15.40 59.90
C GLN A 96 -21.59 16.58 60.55
N PHE A 97 -21.69 17.80 59.99
CA PHE A 97 -20.90 18.95 60.43
C PHE A 97 -21.09 19.26 61.92
N THR A 98 -22.34 19.36 62.39
CA THR A 98 -22.62 19.76 63.79
C THR A 98 -22.05 18.75 64.78
N ALA A 99 -22.22 17.46 64.52
CA ALA A 99 -21.72 16.39 65.40
C ALA A 99 -20.19 16.40 65.47
N GLU A 100 -19.51 16.54 64.31
CA GLU A 100 -18.05 16.60 64.25
C GLU A 100 -17.50 17.89 64.87
N PHE A 101 -18.17 19.03 64.67
CA PHE A 101 -17.78 20.29 65.31
C PHE A 101 -17.92 20.21 66.83
N ASP A 102 -19.01 19.65 67.34
CA ASP A 102 -19.22 19.47 68.78
C ASP A 102 -18.18 18.51 69.39
N ALA A 103 -17.71 17.52 68.63
CA ALA A 103 -16.60 16.66 69.04
C ALA A 103 -15.27 17.44 69.16
N LEU A 104 -14.99 18.38 68.26
CA LEU A 104 -13.84 19.29 68.37
C LEU A 104 -13.95 20.19 69.60
N VAL A 105 -15.13 20.75 69.87
CA VAL A 105 -15.40 21.54 71.09
C VAL A 105 -15.17 20.70 72.34
N ALA A 106 -15.69 19.47 72.38
CA ALA A 106 -15.51 18.55 73.49
C ALA A 106 -14.02 18.23 73.74
N GLN A 107 -13.22 18.11 72.67
CA GLN A 107 -11.78 17.91 72.79
C GLN A 107 -11.06 19.13 73.38
N ILE A 108 -11.42 20.35 72.98
CA ILE A 108 -10.87 21.58 73.58
C ILE A 108 -11.22 21.63 75.08
N ASN A 109 -12.48 21.35 75.43
CA ASN A 109 -12.93 21.32 76.83
C ASN A 109 -12.22 20.24 77.66
N ARG A 110 -11.85 19.10 77.07
CA ARG A 110 -11.07 18.05 77.74
C ARG A 110 -9.64 18.49 78.05
N LEU A 111 -9.04 19.29 77.16
CA LEU A 111 -7.69 19.83 77.34
C LEU A 111 -7.67 21.05 78.27
N LEU A 112 -8.81 21.73 78.44
CA LEU A 112 -8.92 22.99 79.16
C LEU A 112 -8.36 22.95 80.60
N PRO A 113 -8.69 21.95 81.47
CA PRO A 113 -8.16 21.91 82.83
C PRO A 113 -6.63 21.86 82.87
N HIS A 114 -6.02 21.07 81.98
CA HIS A 114 -4.57 20.94 81.88
C HIS A 114 -3.91 22.25 81.45
N ARG A 115 -4.52 22.96 80.48
CA ARG A 115 -4.03 24.27 80.01
C ARG A 115 -4.15 25.34 81.10
N LEU A 116 -5.24 25.36 81.86
CA LEU A 116 -5.44 26.29 82.97
C LEU A 116 -4.45 26.05 84.12
N LEU A 117 -4.13 24.78 84.44
CA LEU A 117 -3.15 24.43 85.46
C LEU A 117 -1.72 24.85 85.05
N ALA A 118 -1.38 24.72 83.76
CA ALA A 118 -0.04 25.01 83.24
C ALA A 118 0.27 26.51 83.09
N GLU A 119 -0.74 27.37 82.95
CA GLU A 119 -0.56 28.81 82.78
C GLU A 119 -0.48 29.51 84.15
N PRO A 120 0.58 30.24 84.51
CA PRO A 120 0.65 30.95 85.81
C PRO A 120 -0.05 32.30 85.82
N ASP A 121 -0.19 32.97 84.68
CA ASP A 121 -0.80 34.31 84.58
C ASP A 121 -2.33 34.25 84.60
N LEU A 122 -2.95 34.93 85.58
CA LEU A 122 -4.40 35.00 85.75
C LEU A 122 -5.12 35.64 84.55
N ALA A 123 -4.52 36.65 83.91
CA ALA A 123 -5.12 37.30 82.74
C ALA A 123 -5.17 36.34 81.55
N ARG A 124 -4.09 35.60 81.31
CA ARG A 124 -4.00 34.58 80.26
C ARG A 124 -4.90 33.37 80.55
N ARG A 125 -5.04 32.96 81.82
CA ARG A 125 -6.03 31.94 82.23
C ARG A 125 -7.44 32.34 81.86
N GLY A 126 -7.81 33.61 82.04
CA GLY A 126 -9.12 34.13 81.63
C GLY A 126 -9.36 33.98 80.13
N LEU A 127 -8.35 34.28 79.31
CA LEU A 127 -8.41 34.12 77.85
C LEU A 127 -8.49 32.65 77.44
N ILE A 128 -7.69 31.77 78.06
CA ILE A 128 -7.73 30.30 77.85
C ILE A 128 -9.12 29.74 78.17
N TYR A 129 -9.73 30.19 79.28
CA TYR A 129 -11.08 29.77 79.69
C TYR A 129 -12.16 30.23 78.71
N GLY A 130 -11.96 31.36 78.03
CA GLY A 130 -12.91 31.94 77.07
C GLY A 130 -12.87 31.35 75.65
N LEU A 131 -11.77 30.68 75.27
CA LEU A 131 -11.61 30.15 73.91
C LEU A 131 -12.71 29.15 73.49
N PRO A 132 -13.12 28.17 74.32
CA PRO A 132 -14.17 27.22 73.92
C PRO A 132 -15.48 27.93 73.52
N GLN A 133 -15.86 28.99 74.24
CA GLN A 133 -17.08 29.76 73.96
C GLN A 133 -16.93 30.57 72.68
N GLN A 134 -15.76 31.18 72.44
CA GLN A 134 -15.46 31.85 71.17
C GLN A 134 -15.53 30.88 69.99
N PHE A 135 -15.00 29.67 70.15
CA PHE A 135 -15.02 28.64 69.12
C PHE A 135 -16.45 28.14 68.84
N VAL A 136 -17.25 27.88 69.88
CA VAL A 136 -18.68 27.52 69.72
C VAL A 136 -19.45 28.59 68.93
N GLY A 137 -19.12 29.87 69.11
CA GLY A 137 -19.72 30.97 68.33
C GLY A 137 -19.54 30.86 66.81
N LEU A 138 -18.54 30.11 66.33
CA LEU A 138 -18.33 29.87 64.91
C LEU A 138 -19.23 28.78 64.32
N ARG A 139 -19.83 27.92 65.16
CA ARG A 139 -20.52 26.70 64.69
C ARG A 139 -21.62 27.02 63.69
N GLU A 140 -22.58 27.87 64.06
CA GLU A 140 -23.70 28.21 63.18
C GLU A 140 -23.27 29.03 61.97
N LEU A 141 -22.28 29.92 62.14
CA LEU A 141 -21.76 30.74 61.04
C LEU A 141 -21.13 29.88 59.94
N VAL A 142 -20.33 28.89 60.33
CA VAL A 142 -19.71 27.95 59.39
C VAL A 142 -20.78 27.02 58.81
N HIS A 143 -21.68 26.47 59.62
CA HIS A 143 -22.72 25.56 59.16
C HIS A 143 -23.62 26.18 58.08
N GLN A 144 -24.15 27.38 58.32
CA GLN A 144 -25.00 28.10 57.36
C GLN A 144 -24.25 28.41 56.06
N THR A 145 -22.98 28.82 56.17
CA THR A 145 -22.14 29.12 54.98
C THR A 145 -21.92 27.86 54.15
N LEU A 146 -21.68 26.70 54.78
CA LEU A 146 -21.51 25.42 54.10
C LEU A 146 -22.82 24.93 53.46
N GLN A 147 -23.93 25.00 54.18
CA GLN A 147 -25.24 24.59 53.67
C GLN A 147 -25.61 25.36 52.40
N GLU A 148 -25.42 26.67 52.40
CA GLU A 148 -25.72 27.50 51.24
C GLU A 148 -24.74 27.23 50.07
N ALA A 149 -23.43 27.08 50.35
CA ALA A 149 -22.40 26.85 49.34
C ALA A 149 -22.52 25.47 48.65
N PHE A 150 -22.93 24.44 49.38
CA PHE A 150 -23.07 23.06 48.89
C PHE A 150 -24.53 22.65 48.64
N SER A 151 -25.46 23.62 48.63
CA SER A 151 -26.89 23.37 48.46
C SER A 151 -27.21 22.55 47.20
N SER A 152 -28.14 21.61 47.36
CA SER A 152 -28.36 20.47 46.45
C SER A 152 -28.96 20.80 45.07
N SER A 153 -29.40 22.04 44.85
CA SER A 153 -30.35 22.39 43.79
C SER A 153 -29.74 22.75 42.43
N ARG A 154 -28.41 22.95 42.29
CA ARG A 154 -27.85 23.61 41.09
C ARG A 154 -26.85 22.81 40.25
N PHE A 155 -26.38 21.65 40.69
CA PHE A 155 -25.29 20.93 40.02
C PHE A 155 -25.75 19.63 39.37
N LYS A 156 -25.42 19.42 38.08
CA LYS A 156 -25.59 18.13 37.39
C LYS A 156 -24.66 17.06 37.98
N GLU A 157 -23.45 17.44 38.36
CA GLU A 157 -22.51 16.64 39.16
C GLU A 157 -22.13 17.40 40.44
N LYS A 158 -22.38 16.81 41.61
CA LYS A 158 -22.07 17.44 42.89
C LYS A 158 -20.58 17.32 43.24
N PRO A 159 -19.92 18.39 43.71
CA PRO A 159 -18.57 18.29 44.27
C PRO A 159 -18.57 17.42 45.54
N LEU A 160 -17.47 16.72 45.79
CA LEU A 160 -17.34 15.82 46.93
C LEU A 160 -16.82 16.60 48.14
N PHE A 161 -17.69 17.05 49.04
CA PHE A 161 -17.28 17.68 50.30
C PHE A 161 -16.48 16.69 51.16
N ARG A 162 -15.26 17.06 51.54
CA ARG A 162 -14.35 16.18 52.32
C ARG A 162 -14.28 16.51 53.80
N GLY A 163 -14.47 17.76 54.19
CA GLY A 163 -14.36 18.15 55.59
C GLY A 163 -14.02 19.62 55.80
N VAL A 164 -13.96 20.00 57.08
CA VAL A 164 -13.66 21.36 57.56
C VAL A 164 -12.44 21.32 58.47
N TYR A 165 -11.51 22.25 58.25
CA TYR A 165 -10.25 22.33 58.97
C TYR A 165 -9.97 23.75 59.43
N PHE A 166 -9.50 23.90 60.66
CA PHE A 166 -9.16 25.18 61.25
C PHE A 166 -7.65 25.34 61.24
N THR A 167 -7.18 26.45 60.68
CA THR A 167 -5.77 26.71 60.45
C THR A 167 -5.43 28.13 60.84
N SER A 168 -4.18 28.32 61.26
CA SER A 168 -3.60 29.66 61.39
C SER A 168 -2.19 29.65 60.80
N GLY A 169 -1.96 30.59 59.90
CA GLY A 169 -0.61 30.94 59.47
C GLY A 169 -0.24 32.25 60.15
N THR A 170 0.33 32.21 61.36
CA THR A 170 0.91 33.45 61.90
C THR A 170 2.19 33.77 61.14
N GLN A 171 2.17 34.86 60.37
CA GLN A 171 3.35 35.62 59.99
C GLN A 171 3.29 36.92 60.81
N GLU A 172 3.94 36.95 61.98
CA GLU A 172 4.16 38.22 62.68
C GLU A 172 5.43 38.91 62.12
N GLY A 173 5.25 40.15 61.62
CA GLY A 173 6.27 41.11 61.19
C GLY A 173 6.48 41.18 59.66
N MET A 174 5.88 42.09 58.88
CA MET A 174 5.54 43.51 59.12
C MET A 174 4.19 43.89 58.50
N PRO A 175 3.32 44.66 59.18
CA PRO A 175 2.25 45.42 58.51
C PRO A 175 2.86 46.61 57.76
N PHE A 176 2.58 46.70 56.47
CA PHE A 176 2.46 47.93 55.65
C PHE A 176 3.12 49.23 56.19
N ASP A 177 4.44 49.25 56.38
CA ASP A 177 5.19 50.49 56.67
C ASP A 177 5.75 51.10 55.37
N ARG A 178 4.86 51.49 54.46
CA ARG A 178 5.24 52.38 53.33
C ARG A 178 4.81 53.83 53.54
N VAL A 179 3.84 54.08 54.44
CA VAL A 179 3.32 55.43 54.69
C VAL A 179 4.00 56.09 55.90
N LEU A 180 4.38 55.34 56.93
CA LEU A 180 5.00 55.89 58.14
C LEU A 180 6.52 56.11 57.98
N SER A 181 7.18 55.28 57.17
CA SER A 181 8.60 55.44 56.75
C SER A 181 8.86 56.67 55.87
N ALA A 182 7.83 57.21 55.19
CA ALA A 182 7.92 58.48 54.46
C ALA A 182 7.81 59.69 55.41
N LEU A 183 7.03 59.57 56.49
CA LEU A 183 6.85 60.62 57.49
C LEU A 183 8.02 60.68 58.48
N LYS A 184 8.60 59.55 58.88
CA LYS A 184 9.78 59.51 59.78
C LYS A 184 11.05 60.13 59.16
N ARG A 185 11.22 60.06 57.83
CA ARG A 185 12.34 60.73 57.13
C ARG A 185 12.22 62.25 57.08
N ARG A 186 11.02 62.81 57.29
CA ARG A 186 10.78 64.27 57.24
C ARG A 186 10.83 64.96 58.60
N PHE A 187 10.71 64.24 59.72
CA PHE A 187 10.57 64.86 61.05
C PHE A 187 11.60 64.43 62.12
N ALA A 188 12.58 63.57 61.80
CA ALA A 188 13.76 63.27 62.65
C ALA A 188 13.47 63.06 64.16
N ILE A 189 12.41 62.33 64.51
CA ILE A 189 12.11 61.97 65.90
C ILE A 189 12.75 60.61 66.20
N ALA A 190 13.80 60.61 67.02
CA ALA A 190 14.42 59.40 67.55
C ALA A 190 13.74 59.03 68.89
N THR A 191 12.93 57.98 68.88
CA THR A 191 12.50 57.28 70.10
C THR A 191 13.19 55.93 70.15
N PRO A 192 13.85 55.52 71.26
CA PRO A 192 14.43 54.20 71.36
C PRO A 192 13.32 53.17 71.52
N LEU A 193 13.03 52.42 70.45
CA LEU A 193 12.23 51.20 70.54
C LEU A 193 13.16 50.10 71.06
N LYS A 194 12.86 49.57 72.26
CA LYS A 194 13.41 48.28 72.69
C LYS A 194 13.08 47.25 71.60
N PRO A 195 14.03 46.42 71.16
CA PRO A 195 13.70 45.30 70.29
C PRO A 195 12.88 44.31 71.11
N GLY A 196 11.56 44.33 70.94
CA GLY A 196 10.71 43.22 71.31
C GLY A 196 11.18 42.00 70.51
N ALA A 197 11.48 40.91 71.21
CA ALA A 197 11.88 39.65 70.60
C ALA A 197 10.93 39.31 69.45
N GLY A 198 11.45 39.29 68.23
CA GLY A 198 10.71 38.83 67.06
C GLY A 198 10.31 37.38 67.27
N GLN A 199 9.05 37.15 67.58
CA GLN A 199 8.51 35.79 67.58
C GLN A 199 8.47 35.32 66.13
N GLN A 200 9.27 34.29 65.81
CA GLN A 200 9.19 33.60 64.54
C GLN A 200 7.75 33.15 64.30
N GLY A 201 7.18 33.48 63.12
CA GLY A 201 5.83 33.10 62.75
C GLY A 201 5.56 31.61 62.96
N LYS A 202 4.53 31.29 63.75
CA LYS A 202 4.12 29.93 64.10
C LYS A 202 2.97 29.49 63.20
N SER A 203 3.20 28.50 62.35
CA SER A 203 2.10 27.80 61.68
C SER A 203 1.38 26.87 62.67
N PHE A 204 0.05 26.90 62.66
CA PHE A 204 -0.83 26.00 63.39
C PHE A 204 -1.74 25.24 62.44
N PHE A 205 -1.67 23.92 62.54
CA PHE A 205 -2.57 22.93 61.94
C PHE A 205 -2.58 22.87 60.40
N ILE A 206 -1.45 23.24 59.75
CA ILE A 206 -1.34 23.25 58.28
C ILE A 206 -0.58 22.03 57.74
N GLU A 207 0.54 21.64 58.35
CA GLU A 207 1.49 20.70 57.74
C GLU A 207 0.89 19.31 57.48
N THR A 208 0.33 18.67 58.51
CA THR A 208 -0.25 17.32 58.37
C THR A 208 -1.57 17.37 57.59
N LEU A 209 -2.25 18.52 57.54
CA LEU A 209 -3.46 18.67 56.74
C LEU A 209 -3.18 18.49 55.24
N PHE A 210 -2.16 19.19 54.73
CA PHE A 210 -1.78 19.07 53.31
C PHE A 210 -1.13 17.72 53.01
N LYS A 211 -0.09 17.35 53.77
CA LYS A 211 0.70 16.13 53.50
C LYS A 211 -0.02 14.84 53.86
N GLY A 212 -0.79 14.85 54.95
CA GLY A 212 -1.43 13.66 55.51
C GLY A 212 -2.84 13.41 54.98
N VAL A 213 -3.58 14.46 54.63
CA VAL A 213 -4.99 14.34 54.20
C VAL A 213 -5.16 14.71 52.73
N MET A 214 -4.97 15.99 52.36
CA MET A 214 -5.36 16.47 51.04
C MET A 214 -4.58 15.83 49.88
N PHE A 215 -3.26 15.70 50.01
CA PHE A 215 -2.44 15.12 48.94
C PHE A 215 -2.60 13.61 48.82
N ASN A 216 -2.85 12.91 49.93
CA ASN A 216 -3.11 11.46 49.91
C ASN A 216 -4.46 11.11 49.26
N GLU A 217 -5.37 12.07 49.18
CA GLU A 217 -6.69 11.92 48.55
C GLU A 217 -6.74 12.37 47.08
N ALA A 218 -5.61 12.76 46.48
CA ALA A 218 -5.52 13.24 45.10
C ALA A 218 -6.02 12.22 44.04
N GLY A 219 -6.15 10.94 44.40
CA GLY A 219 -6.68 9.87 43.56
C GLY A 219 -8.20 9.78 43.47
N LEU A 220 -8.95 10.50 44.33
CA LEU A 220 -10.42 10.43 44.39
C LEU A 220 -11.12 11.12 43.19
N THR A 221 -10.39 11.81 42.32
CA THR A 221 -10.96 12.45 41.13
C THR A 221 -11.33 11.41 40.06
N GLY A 222 -12.62 11.37 39.69
CA GLY A 222 -13.12 10.48 38.64
C GLY A 222 -12.46 10.75 37.28
N ARG A 223 -12.30 9.70 36.46
CA ARG A 223 -11.86 9.85 35.06
C ARG A 223 -13.05 10.25 34.19
N ASN A 224 -12.81 11.06 33.16
CA ASN A 224 -13.84 11.46 32.20
C ASN A 224 -14.35 10.23 31.40
N ALA A 225 -15.50 9.69 31.80
CA ALA A 225 -16.08 8.46 31.25
C ALA A 225 -16.44 8.55 29.76
N LYS A 226 -16.78 9.75 29.26
CA LYS A 226 -17.11 9.97 27.83
C LYS A 226 -15.88 9.77 26.94
N LYS A 227 -14.75 10.36 27.32
CA LYS A 227 -13.49 10.20 26.57
C LYS A 227 -13.00 8.76 26.58
N GLU A 228 -13.18 8.04 27.69
CA GLU A 228 -12.76 6.64 27.78
C GLU A 228 -13.63 5.71 26.91
N ARG A 229 -14.93 5.95 26.85
CA ARG A 229 -15.83 5.21 25.94
C ARG A 229 -15.51 5.50 24.47
N GLN A 230 -15.23 6.75 24.10
CA GLN A 230 -14.80 7.11 22.75
C GLN A 230 -13.50 6.41 22.36
N LEU A 231 -12.52 6.37 23.27
CA LEU A 231 -11.24 5.72 23.00
C LEU A 231 -11.41 4.21 22.78
N ARG A 232 -12.23 3.55 23.60
CA ARG A 232 -12.53 2.11 23.45
C ARG A 232 -13.25 1.80 22.13
N LEU A 233 -14.19 2.66 21.71
CA LEU A 233 -14.87 2.51 20.41
C LEU A 233 -13.91 2.71 19.24
N LEU A 234 -13.00 3.68 19.31
CA LEU A 234 -11.96 3.88 18.29
C LEU A 234 -11.01 2.70 18.22
N GLN A 235 -10.58 2.17 19.37
CA GLN A 235 -9.72 0.97 19.44
C GLN A 235 -10.42 -0.27 18.89
N ALA A 236 -11.69 -0.49 19.26
CA ALA A 236 -12.49 -1.59 18.72
C ALA A 236 -12.69 -1.45 17.20
N GLY A 237 -12.99 -0.25 16.72
CA GLY A 237 -13.10 0.05 15.29
C GLY A 237 -11.79 -0.21 14.55
N GLY A 238 -10.65 0.18 15.14
CA GLY A 238 -9.32 -0.12 14.59
C GLY A 238 -9.01 -1.61 14.51
N LEU A 239 -9.34 -2.38 15.55
CA LEU A 239 -9.14 -3.84 15.57
C LEU A 239 -10.05 -4.55 14.55
N ILE A 240 -11.31 -4.14 14.44
CA ILE A 240 -12.24 -4.66 13.43
C ILE A 240 -11.75 -4.32 12.03
N GLY A 241 -11.30 -3.09 11.80
CA GLY A 241 -10.72 -2.66 10.52
C GLY A 241 -9.48 -3.47 10.15
N LEU A 242 -8.58 -3.73 11.10
CA LEU A 242 -7.40 -4.58 10.89
C LEU A 242 -7.80 -6.02 10.56
N ALA A 243 -8.75 -6.60 11.29
CA ALA A 243 -9.25 -7.95 11.04
C ALA A 243 -9.89 -8.09 9.66
N LEU A 244 -10.68 -7.10 9.24
CA LEU A 244 -11.28 -7.08 7.90
C LEU A 244 -10.22 -6.93 6.81
N ALA A 245 -9.23 -6.07 7.00
CA ALA A 245 -8.15 -5.89 6.04
C ALA A 245 -7.30 -7.17 5.87
N LEU A 246 -6.93 -7.82 6.97
CA LEU A 246 -6.22 -9.10 6.95
C LEU A 246 -7.05 -10.21 6.30
N SER A 247 -8.36 -10.28 6.61
CA SER A 247 -9.26 -11.27 6.00
C SER A 247 -9.41 -11.04 4.49
N GLY A 248 -9.55 -9.77 4.07
CA GLY A 248 -9.61 -9.41 2.65
C GLY A 248 -8.32 -9.75 1.90
N ALA A 249 -7.16 -9.49 2.50
CA ALA A 249 -5.86 -9.86 1.93
C ALA A 249 -5.71 -11.39 1.80
N ALA A 250 -6.09 -12.15 2.84
CA ALA A 250 -6.06 -13.61 2.81
C ALA A 250 -7.01 -14.18 1.74
N LEU A 251 -8.21 -13.62 1.60
CA LEU A 251 -9.16 -14.01 0.56
C LEU A 251 -8.65 -13.70 -0.84
N ALA A 252 -8.09 -12.51 -1.05
CA ALA A 252 -7.51 -12.12 -2.33
C ALA A 252 -6.31 -13.00 -2.72
N TRP A 253 -5.46 -13.33 -1.74
CA TRP A 253 -4.35 -14.27 -1.92
C TRP A 253 -4.83 -15.68 -2.24
N GLY A 254 -5.86 -16.17 -1.54
CA GLY A 254 -6.48 -17.48 -1.80
C GLY A 254 -7.09 -17.60 -3.19
N ILE A 255 -7.81 -16.57 -3.65
CA ILE A 255 -8.34 -16.50 -5.02
C ILE A 255 -7.19 -16.51 -6.04
N SER A 256 -6.14 -15.72 -5.80
CA SER A 256 -4.96 -15.70 -6.67
C SER A 256 -4.27 -17.05 -6.75
N HIS A 257 -4.15 -17.75 -5.62
CA HIS A 257 -3.57 -19.09 -5.57
C HIS A 257 -4.40 -20.08 -6.37
N GLN A 258 -5.72 -20.12 -6.16
CA GLN A 258 -6.61 -21.05 -6.85
C GLN A 258 -6.63 -20.84 -8.36
N ASN A 259 -6.63 -19.59 -8.81
CA ASN A 259 -6.57 -19.24 -10.22
C ASN A 259 -5.27 -19.72 -10.88
N ASN A 260 -4.12 -19.48 -10.23
CA ASN A 260 -2.83 -19.93 -10.74
C ASN A 260 -2.71 -21.47 -10.75
N LEU A 261 -3.26 -22.17 -9.74
CA LEU A 261 -3.33 -23.64 -9.76
C LEU A 261 -4.20 -24.16 -10.91
N GLY A 262 -5.35 -23.53 -11.15
CA GLY A 262 -6.21 -23.89 -12.27
C GLY A 262 -5.50 -23.75 -13.63
N TYR A 263 -4.76 -22.66 -13.81
CA TYR A 263 -3.92 -22.47 -15.00
C TYR A 263 -2.83 -23.54 -15.14
N LEU A 264 -2.12 -23.86 -14.05
CA LEU A 264 -1.08 -24.88 -14.09
C LEU A 264 -1.62 -26.27 -14.44
N GLU A 265 -2.83 -26.62 -13.99
CA GLU A 265 -3.45 -27.91 -14.33
C GLU A 265 -3.91 -27.96 -15.80
N GLU A 266 -4.39 -26.83 -16.34
CA GLU A 266 -4.73 -26.70 -17.77
C GLU A 266 -3.48 -26.89 -18.63
N VAL A 267 -2.39 -26.18 -18.33
CA VAL A 267 -1.11 -26.34 -19.02
C VAL A 267 -0.58 -27.76 -18.90
N LYS A 268 -0.68 -28.38 -17.71
CA LYS A 268 -0.25 -29.78 -17.51
C LYS A 268 -1.04 -30.76 -18.36
N THR A 269 -2.32 -30.48 -18.61
CA THR A 269 -3.14 -31.26 -19.55
C THR A 269 -2.64 -31.08 -20.98
N SER A 270 -2.35 -29.84 -21.40
CA SER A 270 -1.74 -29.53 -22.70
C SER A 270 -0.34 -30.13 -22.88
N VAL A 271 0.44 -30.26 -21.80
CA VAL A 271 1.72 -31.00 -21.83
C VAL A 271 1.48 -32.49 -22.11
N GLY A 272 0.40 -33.06 -21.59
CA GLY A 272 0.00 -34.44 -21.88
C GLY A 272 -0.31 -34.65 -23.36
N THR A 273 -1.11 -33.77 -23.97
CA THR A 273 -1.44 -33.84 -25.40
C THR A 273 -0.21 -33.60 -26.28
N LEU A 274 0.65 -32.63 -25.94
CA LEU A 274 1.91 -32.41 -26.64
C LEU A 274 2.81 -33.65 -26.57
N ARG A 275 2.94 -34.29 -25.41
CA ARG A 275 3.75 -35.53 -25.29
C ARG A 275 3.23 -36.63 -26.21
N GLN A 276 1.92 -36.82 -26.29
CA GLN A 276 1.33 -37.79 -27.20
C GLN A 276 1.66 -37.44 -28.66
N ALA A 277 1.47 -36.18 -29.07
CA ALA A 277 1.80 -35.73 -30.41
C ALA A 277 3.30 -35.89 -30.75
N VAL A 278 4.20 -35.70 -29.77
CA VAL A 278 5.65 -35.96 -29.93
C VAL A 278 5.92 -37.45 -30.17
N GLU A 279 5.27 -38.37 -29.45
CA GLU A 279 5.46 -39.82 -29.67
C GLU A 279 4.88 -40.28 -31.02
N GLU A 280 3.75 -39.71 -31.45
CA GLU A 280 3.18 -39.93 -32.77
C GLU A 280 4.13 -39.40 -33.87
N ALA A 281 4.70 -38.21 -33.68
CA ALA A 281 5.68 -37.64 -34.61
C ALA A 281 6.97 -38.48 -34.71
N LYS A 282 7.44 -39.08 -33.61
CA LYS A 282 8.62 -39.96 -33.61
C LYS A 282 8.40 -41.29 -34.35
N THR A 283 7.17 -41.80 -34.33
CA THR A 283 6.81 -43.09 -34.96
C THR A 283 6.33 -42.92 -36.40
N GLY A 284 5.89 -41.72 -36.77
CA GLY A 284 5.53 -41.35 -38.13
C GLY A 284 6.72 -41.22 -39.08
N ASP A 285 6.40 -41.02 -40.36
CA ASP A 285 7.41 -40.75 -41.40
C ASP A 285 8.09 -39.40 -41.14
N PRO A 286 9.40 -39.36 -40.85
CA PRO A 286 10.14 -38.12 -40.61
C PRO A 286 10.18 -37.18 -41.82
N GLU A 287 9.80 -37.68 -43.00
CA GLU A 287 9.75 -36.93 -44.25
C GLU A 287 8.39 -36.27 -44.50
N ASN A 288 7.36 -36.64 -43.74
CA ASN A 288 6.04 -36.04 -43.83
C ASN A 288 5.90 -34.85 -42.86
N LEU A 289 6.24 -33.66 -43.36
CA LEU A 289 6.10 -32.41 -42.61
C LEU A 289 4.65 -32.14 -42.13
N VAL A 290 3.64 -32.58 -42.86
CA VAL A 290 2.23 -32.40 -42.44
C VAL A 290 1.94 -33.18 -41.16
N ALA A 291 2.60 -34.32 -40.94
CA ALA A 291 2.42 -35.14 -39.73
C ALA A 291 3.05 -34.51 -38.47
N LEU A 292 3.96 -33.55 -38.60
CA LEU A 292 4.56 -32.85 -37.46
C LEU A 292 3.72 -31.64 -37.00
N LEU A 293 2.77 -31.18 -37.82
CA LEU A 293 1.94 -30.02 -37.51
C LEU A 293 1.19 -30.13 -36.17
N PRO A 294 0.51 -31.24 -35.83
CA PRO A 294 -0.17 -31.34 -34.53
C PRO A 294 0.77 -31.12 -33.35
N MET A 295 2.00 -31.63 -33.41
CA MET A 295 3.00 -31.42 -32.37
C MET A 295 3.39 -29.94 -32.26
N LEU A 296 3.60 -29.25 -33.39
CA LEU A 296 3.97 -27.83 -33.41
C LEU A 296 2.82 -26.92 -32.99
N ASP A 297 1.60 -27.21 -33.46
CA ASP A 297 0.35 -26.52 -33.08
C ASP A 297 0.14 -26.60 -31.54
N HIS A 298 0.32 -27.79 -30.95
CA HIS A 298 0.22 -27.99 -29.51
C HIS A 298 1.37 -27.36 -28.73
N ALA A 299 2.57 -27.32 -29.28
CA ALA A 299 3.72 -26.69 -28.64
C ALA A 299 3.58 -25.16 -28.59
N GLU A 300 3.09 -24.53 -29.65
CA GLU A 300 2.85 -23.09 -29.69
C GLU A 300 1.72 -22.67 -28.75
N SER A 301 0.66 -23.48 -28.65
CA SER A 301 -0.48 -23.21 -27.78
C SER A 301 -0.31 -23.73 -26.35
N LEU A 302 0.88 -24.23 -25.97
CA LEU A 302 1.09 -24.97 -24.73
C LEU A 302 0.77 -24.16 -23.45
N ALA A 303 1.09 -22.87 -23.45
CA ALA A 303 0.85 -21.96 -22.33
C ALA A 303 -0.45 -21.12 -22.49
N VAL A 304 -1.16 -21.29 -23.60
CA VAL A 304 -2.44 -20.59 -23.86
C VAL A 304 -3.50 -21.21 -22.96
N SER A 305 -4.32 -20.36 -22.33
CA SER A 305 -5.42 -20.82 -21.48
C SER A 305 -6.63 -19.91 -21.64
N GLU A 306 -7.83 -20.47 -21.60
CA GLU A 306 -9.07 -19.66 -21.66
C GLU A 306 -9.25 -18.77 -20.44
N ARG A 307 -8.58 -19.12 -19.33
CA ARG A 307 -8.63 -18.39 -18.05
C ARG A 307 -7.80 -17.11 -18.05
N TYR A 308 -6.96 -16.91 -19.06
CA TYR A 308 -5.98 -15.83 -19.13
C TYR A 308 -5.84 -15.28 -20.55
N THR A 309 -6.13 -13.99 -20.72
CA THR A 309 -6.01 -13.28 -22.01
C THR A 309 -5.08 -12.08 -21.87
N GLY A 310 -3.77 -12.32 -21.98
CA GLY A 310 -2.71 -11.32 -22.14
C GLY A 310 -2.39 -10.44 -20.92
N SER A 311 -3.38 -9.93 -20.19
CA SER A 311 -3.19 -9.12 -18.99
C SER A 311 -3.95 -9.73 -17.81
N PRO A 312 -3.27 -10.21 -16.75
CA PRO A 312 -3.94 -10.90 -15.66
C PRO A 312 -4.87 -9.92 -14.91
N PRO A 313 -6.10 -10.25 -14.50
CA PRO A 313 -6.86 -9.38 -13.62
C PRO A 313 -6.23 -9.31 -12.21
N LEU A 314 -6.63 -8.33 -11.39
CA LEU A 314 -6.11 -8.19 -10.01
C LEU A 314 -6.27 -9.46 -9.18
N SER A 315 -7.29 -10.27 -9.45
CA SER A 315 -7.52 -11.57 -8.82
C SER A 315 -6.39 -12.60 -9.05
N TRP A 316 -5.40 -12.31 -9.89
CA TRP A 316 -4.21 -13.14 -10.13
C TRP A 316 -2.90 -12.47 -9.68
N ARG A 317 -2.94 -11.17 -9.36
CA ARG A 317 -1.75 -10.29 -9.21
C ARG A 317 -1.27 -10.11 -7.77
N TRP A 318 -1.61 -11.02 -6.85
CA TRP A 318 -1.21 -10.93 -5.44
C TRP A 318 0.16 -11.58 -5.17
N GLY A 319 1.13 -11.39 -6.08
CA GLY A 319 2.48 -11.94 -5.99
C GLY A 319 2.64 -13.41 -6.38
N LEU A 320 1.56 -14.09 -6.78
CA LEU A 320 1.55 -15.53 -7.08
C LEU A 320 1.50 -15.88 -8.58
N LEU A 321 1.55 -14.88 -9.47
CA LEU A 321 1.39 -15.08 -10.90
C LEU A 321 2.49 -16.00 -11.47
N GLN A 322 2.09 -17.14 -12.06
CA GLN A 322 3.02 -18.10 -12.69
C GLN A 322 3.09 -17.99 -14.21
N VAL A 323 2.10 -17.36 -14.85
CA VAL A 323 1.95 -17.31 -16.32
C VAL A 323 3.25 -16.96 -17.05
N PRO A 324 3.98 -15.87 -16.73
CA PRO A 324 5.18 -15.51 -17.49
C PRO A 324 6.30 -16.56 -17.45
N LYS A 325 6.42 -17.30 -16.33
CA LYS A 325 7.42 -18.35 -16.20
C LYS A 325 7.09 -19.55 -17.09
N VAL A 326 5.81 -19.88 -17.17
CA VAL A 326 5.31 -21.01 -17.95
C VAL A 326 5.33 -20.66 -19.44
N GLU A 327 4.91 -19.45 -19.83
CA GLU A 327 5.03 -18.94 -21.20
C GLU A 327 6.48 -19.00 -21.69
N THR A 328 7.43 -18.48 -20.91
CA THR A 328 8.86 -18.54 -21.28
C THR A 328 9.35 -19.98 -21.51
N ALA A 329 8.93 -20.92 -20.65
CA ALA A 329 9.30 -22.32 -20.78
C ALA A 329 8.62 -22.99 -21.99
N ALA A 330 7.36 -22.65 -22.27
CA ALA A 330 6.61 -23.13 -23.41
C ALA A 330 7.22 -22.63 -24.73
N ASP A 331 7.51 -21.32 -24.84
CA ASP A 331 8.16 -20.71 -26.00
C ASP A 331 9.52 -21.36 -26.27
N THR A 332 10.32 -21.56 -25.22
CA THR A 332 11.62 -22.25 -25.34
C THR A 332 11.45 -23.68 -25.85
N THR A 333 10.43 -24.39 -25.39
CA THR A 333 10.14 -25.77 -25.82
C THR A 333 9.68 -25.81 -27.27
N TYR A 334 8.81 -24.89 -27.68
CA TYR A 334 8.33 -24.76 -29.04
C TYR A 334 9.47 -24.45 -30.02
N LEU A 335 10.35 -23.49 -29.69
CA LEU A 335 11.51 -23.18 -30.53
C LEU A 335 12.46 -24.37 -30.68
N ARG A 336 12.72 -25.13 -29.61
CA ARG A 336 13.52 -26.35 -29.70
C ARG A 336 12.87 -27.40 -30.60
N LEU A 337 11.55 -27.59 -30.53
CA LEU A 337 10.86 -28.52 -31.42
C LEU A 337 10.94 -28.09 -32.89
N LEU A 338 10.90 -26.79 -33.17
CA LEU A 338 11.15 -26.26 -34.51
C LEU A 338 12.60 -26.54 -34.97
N GLU A 339 13.58 -26.39 -34.10
CA GLU A 339 15.00 -26.62 -34.44
C GLU A 339 15.36 -28.11 -34.57
N ASP A 340 14.86 -28.95 -33.66
CA ASP A 340 15.25 -30.36 -33.55
C ASP A 340 14.40 -31.31 -34.41
N ALA A 341 13.13 -30.97 -34.68
CA ALA A 341 12.22 -31.82 -35.44
C ALA A 341 11.82 -31.21 -36.79
N TRP A 342 11.50 -29.91 -36.82
CA TRP A 342 10.99 -29.25 -38.03
C TRP A 342 12.08 -28.96 -39.06
N LEU A 343 13.15 -28.29 -38.64
CA LEU A 343 14.25 -27.88 -39.51
C LEU A 343 14.91 -29.08 -40.24
N PRO A 344 15.23 -30.22 -39.58
CA PRO A 344 15.76 -31.37 -40.28
C PRO A 344 14.81 -31.93 -41.35
N GLY A 345 13.49 -31.83 -41.13
CA GLY A 345 12.49 -32.21 -42.13
C GLY A 345 12.52 -31.30 -43.36
N ILE A 346 12.60 -29.98 -43.16
CA ILE A 346 12.77 -29.00 -44.25
C ILE A 346 14.04 -29.31 -45.05
N VAL A 347 15.15 -29.61 -44.37
CA VAL A 347 16.43 -29.93 -45.01
C VAL A 347 16.36 -31.23 -45.82
N ARG A 348 15.64 -32.25 -45.31
CA ARG A 348 15.37 -33.48 -46.08
C ARG A 348 14.52 -33.20 -47.32
N GLN A 349 13.51 -32.34 -47.23
CA GLN A 349 12.69 -31.94 -48.38
C GLN A 349 13.53 -31.21 -49.44
N LEU A 350 14.40 -30.27 -49.04
CA LEU A 350 15.37 -29.61 -49.93
C LEU A 350 16.28 -30.62 -50.63
N ARG A 351 16.87 -31.54 -49.87
CA ARG A 351 17.72 -32.62 -50.40
C ARG A 351 16.97 -33.48 -51.42
N ARG A 352 15.71 -33.83 -51.15
CA ARG A 352 14.87 -34.60 -52.07
C ARG A 352 14.57 -33.82 -53.35
N SER A 353 14.21 -32.54 -53.24
CA SER A 353 13.96 -31.68 -54.40
C SER A 353 15.20 -31.60 -55.30
N LEU A 354 16.40 -31.50 -54.70
CA LEU A 354 17.68 -31.56 -55.42
C LEU A 354 17.92 -32.90 -56.17
N GLN A 355 17.48 -34.02 -55.58
CA GLN A 355 17.59 -35.35 -56.20
C GLN A 355 16.55 -35.57 -57.31
N GLN A 356 15.32 -35.07 -57.13
CA GLN A 356 14.18 -35.33 -58.02
C GLN A 356 14.09 -34.36 -59.20
N THR A 357 14.66 -33.16 -59.10
CA THR A 357 14.55 -32.17 -60.17
C THR A 357 15.29 -32.65 -61.42
N SER A 358 14.51 -32.92 -62.46
CA SER A 358 14.97 -33.40 -63.76
C SER A 358 15.74 -32.32 -64.53
N THR A 359 16.57 -32.74 -65.48
CA THR A 359 17.32 -31.85 -66.42
C THR A 359 16.42 -30.90 -67.23
N SER A 360 15.11 -31.08 -67.20
CA SER A 360 14.12 -30.25 -67.88
C SER A 360 13.81 -28.91 -67.18
N ASN A 361 14.11 -28.75 -65.87
CA ASN A 361 13.98 -27.45 -65.18
C ASN A 361 15.26 -27.09 -64.38
N PRO A 362 16.29 -26.56 -65.05
CA PRO A 362 17.56 -26.20 -64.43
C PRO A 362 17.47 -25.05 -63.42
N GLU A 363 16.49 -24.16 -63.57
CA GLU A 363 16.32 -23.04 -62.66
C GLU A 363 15.78 -23.49 -61.30
N ALA A 364 14.79 -24.39 -61.29
CA ALA A 364 14.32 -25.01 -60.05
C ALA A 364 15.47 -25.72 -59.31
N SER A 365 16.36 -26.40 -60.05
CA SER A 365 17.56 -27.04 -59.46
C SER A 365 18.54 -26.01 -58.86
N TYR A 366 18.72 -24.86 -59.52
CA TYR A 366 19.58 -23.78 -59.02
C TYR A 366 19.02 -23.14 -57.75
N GLU A 367 17.74 -22.76 -57.75
CA GLU A 367 17.11 -22.12 -56.59
C GLU A 367 17.01 -23.09 -55.41
N ALA A 368 16.77 -24.39 -55.65
CA ALA A 368 16.83 -25.43 -54.61
C ALA A 368 18.24 -25.58 -54.04
N LEU A 369 19.29 -25.55 -54.88
CA LEU A 369 20.68 -25.62 -54.43
C LEU A 369 21.05 -24.37 -53.62
N LYS A 370 20.63 -23.20 -54.08
CA LYS A 370 20.82 -21.93 -53.38
C LYS A 370 20.19 -21.98 -51.99
N ALA A 371 18.90 -22.36 -51.89
CA ALA A 371 18.21 -22.48 -50.60
C ALA A 371 18.86 -23.51 -49.67
N TYR A 372 19.29 -24.66 -50.21
CA TYR A 372 20.00 -25.70 -49.46
C TYR A 372 21.31 -25.17 -48.86
N LEU A 373 22.13 -24.49 -49.67
CA LEU A 373 23.39 -23.91 -49.21
C LEU A 373 23.16 -22.77 -48.20
N MET A 374 22.14 -21.92 -48.39
CA MET A 374 21.80 -20.84 -47.44
C MET A 374 21.47 -21.38 -46.04
N ILE A 375 20.76 -22.50 -45.93
CA ILE A 375 20.43 -23.12 -44.63
C ILE A 375 21.68 -23.72 -43.94
N HIS A 376 22.77 -23.94 -44.67
CA HIS A 376 24.01 -24.49 -44.12
C HIS A 376 25.15 -23.46 -43.96
N ASP A 377 24.94 -22.22 -44.38
CA ASP A 377 25.94 -21.15 -44.34
C ASP A 377 25.35 -19.88 -43.71
N ALA A 378 25.84 -19.56 -42.50
CA ALA A 378 25.38 -18.42 -41.72
C ALA A 378 25.57 -17.07 -42.44
N ASP A 379 26.67 -16.91 -43.17
CA ASP A 379 27.04 -15.65 -43.81
C ASP A 379 26.20 -15.39 -45.08
N ARG A 380 25.61 -16.45 -45.62
CA ARG A 380 24.79 -16.41 -46.85
C ARG A 380 23.30 -16.62 -46.59
N PHE A 381 22.91 -16.86 -45.34
CA PHE A 381 21.51 -17.12 -44.97
C PHE A 381 20.64 -15.89 -45.23
N ASP A 382 19.65 -16.04 -46.13
CA ASP A 382 18.58 -15.08 -46.32
C ASP A 382 17.23 -15.76 -46.08
N ALA A 383 16.62 -15.45 -44.94
CA ALA A 383 15.32 -15.97 -44.56
C ALA A 383 14.24 -15.69 -45.62
N ARG A 384 14.29 -14.56 -46.34
CA ARG A 384 13.27 -14.24 -47.35
C ARG A 384 13.34 -15.19 -48.53
N THR A 385 14.54 -15.39 -49.09
CA THR A 385 14.77 -16.32 -50.21
C THR A 385 14.41 -17.75 -49.82
N VAL A 386 14.88 -18.23 -48.66
CA VAL A 386 14.61 -19.60 -48.20
C VAL A 386 13.12 -19.82 -47.99
N LYS A 387 12.42 -18.89 -47.34
CA LYS A 387 10.96 -19.00 -47.12
C LYS A 387 10.17 -18.97 -48.42
N ALA A 388 10.55 -18.12 -49.37
CA ALA A 388 9.88 -18.03 -50.66
C ALA A 388 10.00 -19.36 -51.44
N TRP A 389 11.20 -19.96 -51.43
CA TRP A 389 11.42 -21.26 -52.08
C TRP A 389 10.59 -22.37 -51.42
N ILE A 390 10.60 -22.48 -50.09
CA ILE A 390 9.86 -23.53 -49.36
C ILE A 390 8.35 -23.42 -49.60
N ARG A 391 7.81 -22.19 -49.58
CA ARG A 391 6.38 -21.95 -49.85
C ARG A 391 5.98 -22.36 -51.25
N HIS A 392 6.77 -21.96 -52.25
CA HIS A 392 6.53 -22.36 -53.63
C HIS A 392 6.55 -23.89 -53.79
N GLU A 393 7.47 -24.58 -53.11
CA GLU A 393 7.53 -26.05 -53.10
C GLU A 393 6.28 -26.67 -52.46
N TRP A 394 5.76 -26.10 -51.37
CA TRP A 394 4.52 -26.57 -50.75
C TRP A 394 3.29 -26.32 -51.63
N ASP A 395 3.19 -25.16 -52.28
CA ASP A 395 2.11 -24.87 -53.22
C ASP A 395 2.06 -25.86 -54.39
N ALA A 396 3.23 -26.34 -54.82
CA ALA A 396 3.37 -27.31 -55.91
C ALA A 396 3.18 -28.78 -55.47
N SER A 397 3.55 -29.13 -54.24
CA SER A 397 3.56 -30.52 -53.75
C SER A 397 2.35 -30.92 -52.90
N LEU A 398 1.66 -29.96 -52.26
CA LEU A 398 0.46 -30.25 -51.48
C LEU A 398 -0.74 -30.51 -52.38
N THR A 399 -1.60 -31.45 -51.97
CA THR A 399 -2.84 -31.72 -52.70
C THR A 399 -3.82 -30.54 -52.54
N PRO A 400 -4.69 -30.28 -53.55
CA PRO A 400 -5.68 -29.20 -53.46
C PRO A 400 -6.56 -29.27 -52.21
N GLN A 401 -6.85 -30.47 -51.70
CA GLN A 401 -7.63 -30.68 -50.48
C GLN A 401 -6.89 -30.16 -49.23
N LEU A 402 -5.57 -30.37 -49.13
CA LEU A 402 -4.76 -29.90 -48.00
C LEU A 402 -4.60 -28.37 -48.04
N LEU A 403 -4.44 -27.80 -49.23
CA LEU A 403 -4.40 -26.35 -49.41
C LEU A 403 -5.73 -25.69 -48.98
N GLN A 404 -6.88 -26.27 -49.39
CA GLN A 404 -8.19 -25.78 -48.96
C GLN A 404 -8.43 -25.92 -47.45
N ALA A 405 -7.81 -26.93 -46.81
CA ALA A 405 -7.86 -27.11 -45.36
C ALA A 405 -6.93 -26.17 -44.58
N GLY A 406 -6.22 -25.25 -45.26
CA GLY A 406 -5.32 -24.28 -44.62
C GLY A 406 -3.98 -24.87 -44.16
N VAL A 407 -3.61 -26.08 -44.61
CA VAL A 407 -2.36 -26.73 -44.18
C VAL A 407 -1.13 -25.91 -44.59
N GLY A 408 -1.12 -25.35 -45.80
CA GLY A 408 -0.04 -24.49 -46.30
C GLY A 408 0.20 -23.25 -45.43
N ASP A 409 -0.89 -22.64 -44.93
CA ASP A 409 -0.81 -21.48 -44.05
C ASP A 409 -0.20 -21.84 -42.69
N ARG A 410 -0.59 -22.97 -42.11
CA ARG A 410 -0.02 -23.45 -40.83
C ARG A 410 1.46 -23.81 -40.96
N LEU A 411 1.84 -24.50 -42.03
CA LEU A 411 3.25 -24.78 -42.35
C LEU A 411 4.05 -23.48 -42.47
N SER A 412 3.48 -22.50 -43.18
CA SER A 412 4.10 -21.19 -43.40
C SER A 412 4.23 -20.39 -42.10
N HIS A 413 3.26 -20.50 -41.20
CA HIS A 413 3.29 -19.86 -39.88
C HIS A 413 4.44 -20.39 -39.03
N HIS A 414 4.59 -21.71 -38.90
CA HIS A 414 5.72 -22.30 -38.16
C HIS A 414 7.07 -22.02 -38.83
N LEU A 415 7.12 -21.95 -40.17
CA LEU A 415 8.31 -21.54 -40.90
C LEU A 415 8.69 -20.08 -40.62
N ASP A 416 7.71 -19.18 -40.56
CA ASP A 416 7.95 -17.79 -40.16
C ASP A 416 8.48 -17.72 -38.74
N ARG A 417 7.89 -18.47 -37.79
CA ARG A 417 8.34 -18.51 -36.39
C ARG A 417 9.77 -19.07 -36.24
N LEU A 418 10.12 -20.10 -37.02
CA LEU A 418 11.48 -20.65 -37.05
C LEU A 418 12.51 -19.62 -37.54
N MET A 419 12.17 -18.80 -38.54
CA MET A 419 13.09 -17.86 -39.18
C MET A 419 12.84 -16.40 -38.77
N ASP A 420 12.16 -16.17 -37.64
CA ASP A 420 11.82 -14.84 -37.15
C ASP A 420 13.05 -14.18 -36.52
N GLU A 421 13.52 -13.11 -37.16
CA GLU A 421 14.69 -12.28 -36.80
C GLU A 421 15.96 -13.05 -36.41
N ARG A 422 16.12 -14.28 -36.91
CA ARG A 422 17.25 -15.16 -36.56
C ARG A 422 17.89 -15.84 -37.77
N VAL A 423 19.18 -16.12 -37.65
CA VAL A 423 19.92 -16.96 -38.60
C VAL A 423 19.67 -18.42 -38.22
N VAL A 424 19.08 -19.19 -39.14
CA VAL A 424 18.78 -20.61 -38.93
C VAL A 424 19.78 -21.43 -39.70
N ILE A 425 20.55 -22.25 -38.96
CA ILE A 425 21.55 -23.14 -39.54
C ILE A 425 21.15 -24.58 -39.24
N SER A 426 21.15 -25.43 -40.26
CA SER A 426 20.91 -26.85 -40.05
C SER A 426 22.03 -27.47 -39.22
N SER A 427 21.64 -28.27 -38.22
CA SER A 427 22.55 -29.15 -37.46
C SER A 427 23.03 -30.35 -38.27
N THR A 428 22.40 -30.64 -39.42
CA THR A 428 22.85 -31.70 -40.32
C THR A 428 23.99 -31.21 -41.21
N PRO A 429 25.04 -32.01 -41.44
CA PRO A 429 26.14 -31.60 -42.30
C PRO A 429 25.71 -31.52 -43.77
N VAL A 430 26.37 -30.65 -44.52
CA VAL A 430 26.17 -30.52 -45.97
C VAL A 430 26.53 -31.83 -46.67
N ASP A 431 25.64 -32.31 -47.54
CA ASP A 431 25.96 -33.43 -48.44
C ASP A 431 26.80 -32.90 -49.62
N THR A 432 28.12 -32.91 -49.43
CA THR A 432 29.07 -32.37 -50.41
C THR A 432 29.03 -33.13 -51.73
N ALA A 433 28.67 -34.43 -51.71
CA ALA A 433 28.57 -35.24 -52.91
C ALA A 433 27.35 -34.82 -53.75
N LEU A 434 26.18 -34.67 -53.11
CA LEU A 434 24.97 -34.18 -53.78
C LEU A 434 25.17 -32.77 -54.33
N VAL A 435 25.79 -31.87 -53.55
CA VAL A 435 26.10 -30.50 -54.00
C VAL A 435 27.00 -30.53 -55.23
N ALA A 436 28.05 -31.34 -55.23
CA ALA A 436 28.95 -31.48 -56.38
C ALA A 436 28.23 -32.03 -57.62
N GLU A 437 27.37 -33.03 -57.46
CA GLU A 437 26.58 -33.62 -58.54
C GLU A 437 25.65 -32.58 -59.19
N VAL A 438 24.89 -31.83 -58.37
CA VAL A 438 23.96 -30.80 -58.86
C VAL A 438 24.73 -29.66 -59.53
N ARG A 439 25.87 -29.22 -58.96
CA ARG A 439 26.74 -28.21 -59.58
C ARG A 439 27.26 -28.65 -60.94
N GLN A 440 27.70 -29.90 -61.07
CA GLN A 440 28.16 -30.45 -62.34
C GLN A 440 27.04 -30.50 -63.38
N ARG A 441 25.82 -30.87 -62.97
CA ARG A 441 24.63 -30.87 -63.83
C ARG A 441 24.29 -29.46 -64.32
N LEU A 442 24.29 -28.47 -63.41
CA LEU A 442 24.04 -27.06 -63.74
C LEU A 442 25.14 -26.45 -64.63
N ALA A 443 26.39 -26.90 -64.48
CA ALA A 443 27.52 -26.46 -65.28
C ALA A 443 27.47 -26.91 -66.76
N GLN A 444 26.62 -27.89 -67.11
CA GLN A 444 26.40 -28.31 -68.51
C GLN A 444 25.69 -27.24 -69.35
N MET A 445 25.10 -26.21 -68.71
CA MET A 445 24.49 -25.07 -69.39
C MET A 445 25.44 -23.87 -69.47
N SER A 446 25.43 -23.17 -70.60
CA SER A 446 26.22 -21.94 -70.73
C SER A 446 25.70 -20.86 -69.76
N PRO A 447 26.57 -19.96 -69.26
CA PRO A 447 26.15 -18.84 -68.41
C PRO A 447 25.02 -18.01 -69.03
N ALA A 448 25.05 -17.82 -70.36
CA ALA A 448 24.01 -17.12 -71.10
C ALA A 448 22.65 -17.84 -71.07
N GLN A 449 22.63 -19.18 -71.20
CA GLN A 449 21.39 -19.96 -71.10
C GLN A 449 20.81 -19.92 -69.69
N ARG A 450 21.65 -19.95 -68.65
CA ARG A 450 21.22 -19.84 -67.25
C ARG A 450 20.64 -18.47 -66.94
N ALA A 451 21.33 -17.40 -67.37
CA ALA A 451 20.85 -16.03 -67.22
C ALA A 451 19.53 -15.80 -67.96
N TYR A 452 19.39 -16.33 -69.17
CA TYR A 452 18.16 -16.23 -69.95
C TYR A 452 17.00 -16.98 -69.31
N SER A 453 17.19 -18.23 -68.85
CA SER A 453 16.14 -18.99 -68.18
C SER A 453 15.63 -18.27 -66.93
N ARG A 454 16.55 -17.79 -66.09
CA ARG A 454 16.22 -17.05 -64.87
C ARG A 454 15.46 -15.75 -65.13
N LEU A 455 15.95 -14.97 -66.09
CA LEU A 455 15.26 -13.75 -66.50
C LEU A 455 13.87 -14.08 -67.06
N LYS A 456 13.75 -15.14 -67.87
CA LYS A 456 12.47 -15.58 -68.41
C LYS A 456 11.49 -15.99 -67.31
N GLN A 457 11.90 -16.74 -66.30
CA GLN A 457 11.01 -17.15 -65.20
C GLN A 457 10.60 -15.96 -64.35
N LEU A 458 11.54 -15.10 -63.93
CA LEU A 458 11.26 -13.89 -63.15
C LEU A 458 10.20 -13.01 -63.85
N LEU A 459 10.35 -12.84 -65.17
CA LEU A 459 9.43 -12.04 -65.96
C LEU A 459 8.07 -12.73 -66.13
N ILE A 460 8.01 -14.04 -66.37
CA ILE A 460 6.75 -14.79 -66.49
C ILE A 460 5.95 -14.78 -65.19
N THR A 461 6.62 -14.86 -64.03
CA THR A 461 5.97 -14.83 -62.70
C THR A 461 5.67 -13.41 -62.19
N GLY A 462 6.23 -12.38 -62.81
CA GLY A 462 6.06 -10.99 -62.42
C GLY A 462 4.87 -10.32 -63.10
N ASN A 463 4.25 -9.33 -62.43
CA ASN A 463 3.15 -8.54 -63.01
C ASN A 463 3.59 -7.45 -64.00
N SER A 464 4.87 -7.41 -64.38
CA SER A 464 5.45 -6.35 -65.22
C SER A 464 5.40 -6.64 -66.72
N LEU A 465 4.93 -7.82 -67.13
CA LEU A 465 4.82 -8.15 -68.55
C LEU A 465 3.69 -7.38 -69.23
N PRO A 466 3.90 -6.88 -70.46
CA PRO A 466 2.82 -6.48 -71.32
C PRO A 466 1.86 -7.65 -71.51
N ALA A 467 0.60 -7.34 -71.77
CA ALA A 467 -0.37 -8.39 -71.97
C ALA A 467 -0.09 -9.20 -73.24
N ASP A 468 -0.50 -10.47 -73.21
CA ASP A 468 -0.26 -11.41 -74.30
C ASP A 468 -0.80 -10.92 -75.65
N PHE A 469 -0.01 -11.18 -76.69
CA PHE A 469 -0.40 -10.86 -78.06
C PHE A 469 -1.31 -11.95 -78.60
N SER A 470 -2.55 -11.61 -78.93
CA SER A 470 -3.46 -12.50 -79.68
C SER A 470 -3.97 -11.80 -80.93
N VAL A 471 -4.35 -12.58 -81.95
CA VAL A 471 -4.88 -12.04 -83.21
C VAL A 471 -6.17 -11.26 -82.94
N VAL A 472 -6.98 -11.73 -81.99
CA VAL A 472 -8.20 -11.04 -81.54
C VAL A 472 -7.86 -9.70 -80.87
N ARG A 473 -6.79 -9.62 -80.07
CA ARG A 473 -6.39 -8.37 -79.42
C ARG A 473 -5.85 -7.33 -80.42
N ALA A 474 -5.13 -7.78 -81.44
CA ALA A 474 -4.51 -6.91 -82.43
C ALA A 474 -5.50 -6.44 -83.52
N SER A 475 -6.44 -7.31 -83.93
CA SER A 475 -7.33 -7.08 -85.06
C SER A 475 -8.80 -6.84 -84.65
N GLY A 476 -9.12 -6.94 -83.37
CA GLY A 476 -10.47 -6.77 -82.83
C GLY A 476 -11.28 -8.08 -82.72
N PRO A 477 -12.46 -8.03 -82.07
CA PRO A 477 -13.28 -9.21 -81.78
C PRO A 477 -13.79 -9.95 -83.02
N GLU A 478 -13.88 -9.27 -84.17
CA GLU A 478 -14.36 -9.85 -85.44
C GLU A 478 -13.28 -10.61 -86.23
N ALA A 479 -12.04 -10.63 -85.75
CA ALA A 479 -10.93 -11.33 -86.42
C ALA A 479 -11.21 -12.82 -86.75
N PRO A 480 -11.93 -13.61 -85.93
CA PRO A 480 -12.26 -15.00 -86.26
C PRO A 480 -13.22 -15.17 -87.44
N GLN A 481 -13.87 -14.10 -87.93
CA GLN A 481 -14.72 -14.16 -89.11
C GLN A 481 -13.92 -14.17 -90.43
N VAL A 482 -12.70 -13.62 -90.40
CA VAL A 482 -11.86 -13.42 -91.60
C VAL A 482 -10.60 -14.28 -91.56
N PHE A 483 -10.04 -14.51 -90.37
CA PHE A 483 -8.83 -15.28 -90.18
C PHE A 483 -9.12 -16.64 -89.55
N SER A 484 -8.36 -17.66 -89.95
CA SER A 484 -8.34 -18.96 -89.27
C SER A 484 -6.91 -19.45 -89.10
N ARG A 485 -6.64 -20.14 -88.01
CA ARG A 485 -5.31 -20.69 -87.73
C ARG A 485 -5.21 -22.09 -88.31
N ARG A 486 -4.20 -22.35 -89.14
CA ARG A 486 -3.94 -23.67 -89.76
C ARG A 486 -3.87 -24.82 -88.74
N SER A 487 -3.47 -24.54 -87.51
CA SER A 487 -3.38 -25.53 -86.42
C SER A 487 -4.71 -25.81 -85.72
N GLY A 488 -5.81 -25.13 -86.07
CA GLY A 488 -7.11 -25.25 -85.41
C GLY A 488 -7.20 -24.67 -83.99
N ARG A 489 -6.14 -24.05 -83.47
CA ARG A 489 -6.14 -23.44 -82.12
C ARG A 489 -6.89 -22.10 -82.12
N PRO A 490 -7.55 -21.72 -81.00
CA PRO A 490 -8.27 -20.46 -80.89
C PRO A 490 -7.41 -19.23 -81.21
N LEU A 491 -7.98 -18.22 -81.88
CA LEU A 491 -7.30 -16.95 -82.16
C LEU A 491 -7.14 -16.06 -80.93
N THR A 492 -7.81 -16.40 -79.83
CA THR A 492 -7.61 -15.85 -78.49
C THR A 492 -6.34 -16.37 -77.83
N GLN A 493 -5.83 -17.53 -78.26
CA GLN A 493 -4.59 -18.11 -77.73
C GLN A 493 -3.38 -17.47 -78.41
N GLY A 494 -2.73 -16.60 -77.66
CA GLY A 494 -1.65 -15.74 -78.10
C GLY A 494 -0.23 -16.24 -77.88
N ILE A 495 0.72 -15.34 -78.16
CA ILE A 495 2.12 -15.43 -77.73
C ILE A 495 2.25 -14.60 -76.46
N SER A 496 3.01 -15.11 -75.47
CA SER A 496 3.26 -14.36 -74.23
C SER A 496 3.82 -12.97 -74.53
N GLY A 497 3.35 -11.96 -73.78
CA GLY A 497 3.81 -10.59 -73.90
C GLY A 497 5.33 -10.43 -73.82
N LEU A 498 6.03 -11.34 -73.14
CA LEU A 498 7.50 -11.41 -73.08
C LEU A 498 8.17 -11.47 -74.46
N PHE A 499 7.56 -12.14 -75.43
CA PHE A 499 8.14 -12.33 -76.77
C PHE A 499 7.65 -11.28 -77.79
N THR A 500 6.99 -10.22 -77.32
CA THR A 500 6.56 -9.09 -78.17
C THR A 500 7.63 -8.00 -78.22
N TYR A 501 7.51 -7.07 -79.17
CA TYR A 501 8.41 -5.91 -79.25
C TYR A 501 8.43 -5.11 -77.94
N ASP A 502 7.25 -4.82 -77.40
CA ASP A 502 7.08 -4.08 -76.15
C ASP A 502 7.64 -4.86 -74.95
N GLY A 503 7.46 -6.19 -74.92
CA GLY A 503 8.05 -7.04 -73.89
C GLY A 503 9.57 -7.07 -73.93
N TYR A 504 10.16 -7.13 -75.13
CA TYR A 504 11.61 -7.15 -75.30
C TYR A 504 12.25 -5.80 -74.96
N HIS A 505 11.77 -4.71 -75.57
CA HIS A 505 12.35 -3.39 -75.39
C HIS A 505 11.93 -2.70 -74.10
N GLY A 506 10.69 -2.88 -73.65
CA GLY A 506 10.15 -2.21 -72.47
C GLY A 506 10.46 -2.91 -71.15
N VAL A 507 10.70 -4.23 -71.15
CA VAL A 507 10.87 -5.01 -69.93
C VAL A 507 12.15 -5.84 -69.94
N PHE A 508 12.33 -6.73 -70.91
CA PHE A 508 13.45 -7.68 -70.93
C PHE A 508 14.82 -6.98 -70.90
N LEU A 509 15.05 -6.00 -71.78
CA LEU A 509 16.32 -5.27 -71.84
C LEU A 509 16.60 -4.43 -70.58
N HIS A 510 15.55 -3.94 -69.92
CA HIS A 510 15.68 -3.15 -68.69
C HIS A 510 16.01 -4.01 -67.47
N GLU A 511 15.53 -5.25 -67.42
CA GLU A 511 15.76 -6.19 -66.32
C GLU A 511 17.06 -7.01 -66.48
N LEU A 512 17.55 -7.17 -67.71
CA LEU A 512 18.76 -7.94 -68.02
C LEU A 512 20.01 -7.52 -67.22
N PRO A 513 20.36 -6.22 -67.06
CA PRO A 513 21.52 -5.81 -66.25
C PRO A 513 21.38 -6.15 -64.77
N LYS A 514 20.15 -6.10 -64.23
CA LYS A 514 19.88 -6.39 -62.82
C LYS A 514 20.07 -7.88 -62.54
N VAL A 515 19.49 -8.73 -63.38
CA VAL A 515 19.58 -10.19 -63.24
C VAL A 515 21.00 -10.70 -63.46
N THR A 516 21.73 -10.15 -64.44
CA THR A 516 23.14 -10.51 -64.67
C THR A 516 24.06 -10.11 -63.51
N THR A 517 23.84 -8.94 -62.90
CA THR A 517 24.59 -8.50 -61.71
C THR A 517 24.30 -9.38 -60.49
N LEU A 518 23.03 -9.74 -60.28
CA LEU A 518 22.62 -10.65 -59.20
C LEU A 518 23.20 -12.06 -59.39
N LEU A 519 23.12 -12.60 -60.61
CA LEU A 519 23.72 -13.89 -60.97
C LEU A 519 25.21 -13.89 -60.74
N SER A 520 25.94 -12.87 -61.16
CA SER A 520 27.39 -12.80 -60.94
C SER A 520 27.76 -12.85 -59.45
N LYS A 521 26.97 -12.25 -58.56
CA LYS A 521 27.21 -12.29 -57.11
C LYS A 521 26.83 -13.63 -56.47
N GLU A 522 25.84 -14.32 -57.02
CA GLU A 522 25.32 -15.58 -56.47
C GLU A 522 26.05 -16.81 -57.01
N GLU A 523 26.41 -16.81 -58.30
CA GLU A 523 26.97 -17.97 -58.99
C GLU A 523 28.28 -18.47 -58.37
N GLY A 524 29.14 -17.56 -57.89
CA GLY A 524 30.44 -17.94 -57.31
C GLY A 524 30.30 -18.91 -56.13
N TRP A 525 29.42 -18.60 -55.18
CA TRP A 525 29.23 -19.44 -54.00
C TRP A 525 28.18 -20.56 -54.22
N VAL A 526 27.16 -20.36 -55.07
CA VAL A 526 26.17 -21.40 -55.36
C VAL A 526 26.75 -22.51 -56.24
N LEU A 527 27.46 -22.16 -57.31
CA LEU A 527 28.02 -23.13 -58.26
C LEU A 527 29.44 -23.59 -57.91
N GLY A 528 30.06 -22.99 -56.90
CA GLY A 528 31.43 -23.33 -56.50
C GLY A 528 32.47 -22.97 -57.56
N GLN A 529 32.13 -22.03 -58.45
CA GLN A 529 33.11 -21.40 -59.31
C GLN A 529 33.89 -20.44 -58.42
N ALA A 530 35.09 -20.82 -58.02
CA ALA A 530 36.00 -19.93 -57.29
C ALA A 530 36.00 -18.57 -57.98
N ASP A 531 35.93 -17.48 -57.20
CA ASP A 531 36.06 -16.11 -57.68
C ASP A 531 37.29 -16.04 -58.59
N GLY A 532 37.04 -16.18 -59.89
CA GLY A 532 38.05 -16.31 -60.90
C GLY A 532 38.59 -14.93 -61.19
N LYS A 533 39.88 -14.78 -60.93
CA LYS A 533 40.76 -13.68 -61.36
C LYS A 533 40.42 -13.10 -62.73
#